data_AF-A0A9D6QW38-F1
#
_entry.id   AF-A0A9D6QW38-F1
#
_cell.length_a   1.000
_cell.length_b   1.000
_cell.length_c   1.000
_cell.angle_alpha   90.00
_cell.angle_beta   90.00
_cell.angle_gamma   90.00
#
_symmetry.space_group_name_H-M   'P 1'
#
loop_
_entity.id
_entity.type
_entity.pdbx_description
1 polymer ?
#
loop_
_entity_poly.entity_id
_entity_poly.type
_entity_poly.pdbx_seq_one_letter_code
_entity_poly.pdbx_strand_id
1 'polypeptide(L)'
;MKHNSRSRIVAFVDDLFFVTKIGETARRAGVAVEFVHNEEALQQKLESPPSLIIVDLNLSGMKPLPLISKLKGQPELKQTSILGFVSHVQGELKQKAQKAGCDMVLARSSFSQNLPQILKRHSGNH
;
A
#
# COMPACT_ATOMS: atom_id res chain seq x y z
N MET A 1 19.43 -13.29 16.63
CA MET A 1 18.01 -13.03 16.96
C MET A 1 17.24 -12.96 15.65
N LYS A 2 16.46 -14.00 15.34
CA LYS A 2 15.80 -14.17 14.04
C LYS A 2 14.68 -13.13 13.94
N HIS A 3 14.88 -12.06 13.17
CA HIS A 3 13.80 -11.12 12.86
C HIS A 3 12.77 -11.88 12.04
N ASN A 4 11.72 -12.30 12.72
CA ASN A 4 10.59 -12.98 12.11
C ASN A 4 10.03 -12.02 11.04
N SER A 5 10.24 -12.34 9.77
CA SER A 5 9.72 -11.65 8.60
C SER A 5 8.19 -11.71 8.60
N ARG A 6 7.55 -11.00 9.54
CA ARG A 6 6.13 -10.74 9.49
C ARG A 6 5.94 -9.86 8.26
N SER A 7 5.35 -10.41 7.22
CA SER A 7 4.84 -9.67 6.09
C SER A 7 3.92 -8.55 6.60
N ARG A 8 4.48 -7.36 6.73
CA ARG A 8 3.74 -6.16 7.14
C ARG A 8 3.36 -5.40 5.90
N ILE A 9 2.10 -4.98 5.87
CA ILE A 9 1.54 -4.22 4.77
C ILE A 9 1.09 -2.88 5.34
N VAL A 10 1.45 -1.79 4.68
CA VAL A 10 1.02 -0.45 5.06
C VAL A 10 0.00 0.03 4.05
N ALA A 11 -1.12 0.58 4.51
CA ALA A 11 -2.19 1.04 3.64
C ALA A 11 -2.58 2.50 3.93
N PHE A 12 -2.48 3.37 2.93
CA PHE A 12 -2.95 4.74 2.94
C PHE A 12 -4.31 4.80 2.27
N VAL A 13 -5.37 4.72 3.06
CA VAL A 13 -6.75 4.67 2.56
C VAL A 13 -7.63 5.49 3.48
N ASP A 14 -8.36 6.45 2.91
CA ASP A 14 -9.33 7.29 3.63
C ASP A 14 -10.73 6.63 3.67
N ASP A 15 -11.03 5.83 2.66
CA ASP A 15 -12.31 5.14 2.48
C ASP A 15 -12.48 3.98 3.48
N LEU A 16 -13.36 4.17 4.47
CA LEU A 16 -13.61 3.22 5.56
C LEU A 16 -14.05 1.83 5.07
N PHE A 17 -14.76 1.76 3.94
CA PHE A 17 -15.18 0.50 3.35
C PHE A 17 -13.96 -0.33 2.91
N PHE A 18 -12.94 0.32 2.34
CA PHE A 18 -11.68 -0.36 2.03
C PHE A 18 -10.86 -0.67 3.25
N VAL A 19 -10.75 0.23 4.22
CA VAL A 19 -10.03 -0.02 5.47
C VAL A 19 -10.54 -1.32 6.11
N THR A 20 -11.87 -1.44 6.23
CA THR A 20 -12.51 -2.63 6.80
C THR A 20 -12.24 -3.87 5.94
N LYS A 21 -12.36 -3.76 4.61
CA LYS A 21 -12.17 -4.89 3.69
C LYS A 21 -10.74 -5.40 3.66
N ILE A 22 -9.76 -4.49 3.61
CA ILE A 22 -8.33 -4.79 3.69
C ILE A 22 -8.01 -5.42 5.03
N GLY A 23 -8.47 -4.82 6.13
CA GLY A 23 -8.26 -5.32 7.49
C GLY A 23 -8.79 -6.74 7.68
N GLU A 24 -10.04 -6.99 7.28
CA GLU A 24 -10.65 -8.32 7.36
C GLU A 24 -9.92 -9.35 6.49
N THR A 25 -9.56 -8.98 5.26
CA THR A 25 -8.86 -9.90 4.34
C THR A 25 -7.45 -10.20 4.84
N ALA A 26 -6.73 -9.19 5.34
CA ALA A 26 -5.40 -9.35 5.90
C ALA A 26 -5.42 -10.23 7.15
N ARG A 27 -6.39 -9.99 8.05
CA ARG A 27 -6.62 -10.81 9.23
C ARG A 27 -6.88 -12.28 8.88
N ARG A 28 -7.71 -12.54 7.87
CA ARG A 28 -7.95 -13.92 7.37
C ARG A 28 -6.71 -14.55 6.74
N ALA A 29 -5.86 -13.74 6.12
CA ALA A 29 -4.59 -14.18 5.53
C ALA A 29 -3.45 -14.29 6.56
N GLY A 30 -3.66 -13.92 7.83
CA GLY A 30 -2.62 -13.89 8.86
C GLY A 30 -1.57 -12.77 8.65
N VAL A 31 -1.93 -11.73 7.90
CA VAL A 31 -1.06 -10.61 7.54
C VAL A 31 -1.35 -9.41 8.43
N ALA A 32 -0.29 -8.78 8.94
CA ALA A 32 -0.43 -7.51 9.65
C ALA A 32 -0.57 -6.38 8.65
N VAL A 33 -1.72 -5.72 8.64
CA VAL A 33 -1.93 -4.48 7.88
C VAL A 33 -2.02 -3.29 8.83
N GLU A 34 -1.30 -2.23 8.51
CA GLU A 34 -1.29 -0.99 9.27
C GLU A 34 -1.81 0.15 8.40
N PHE A 35 -2.87 0.80 8.87
CA PHE A 35 -3.42 1.97 8.19
C PHE A 35 -2.63 3.21 8.59
N VAL A 36 -2.29 4.02 7.60
CA VAL A 36 -1.50 5.24 7.78
C VAL A 36 -2.23 6.39 7.11
N HIS A 37 -2.36 7.47 7.87
CA HIS A 37 -3.13 8.64 7.48
C HIS A 37 -2.21 9.88 7.38
N ASN A 38 -1.05 9.83 8.04
CA ASN A 38 -0.09 10.93 8.17
C ASN A 38 1.35 10.48 7.84
N GLU A 39 2.18 11.43 7.40
CA GLU A 39 3.61 11.20 7.10
C GLU A 39 4.43 10.84 8.34
N GLU A 40 4.10 11.40 9.48
CA GLU A 40 4.70 11.08 10.80
C GLU A 40 4.55 9.60 11.15
N ALA A 41 3.36 9.04 10.98
CA ALA A 41 3.11 7.62 11.20
C ALA A 41 3.85 6.74 10.18
N LEU A 42 4.06 7.24 8.95
CA LEU A 42 4.93 6.58 7.98
C LEU A 42 6.38 6.57 8.44
N GLN A 43 6.90 7.68 8.97
CA GLN A 43 8.28 7.77 9.47
C GLN A 43 8.58 6.81 10.62
N GLN A 44 7.58 6.48 11.44
CA GLN A 44 7.73 5.42 12.45
C GLN A 44 7.74 4.02 11.84
N LYS A 45 7.05 3.82 10.70
CA LYS A 45 6.94 2.53 10.01
C LYS A 45 8.15 2.22 9.12
N LEU A 46 8.89 3.26 8.75
CA LEU A 46 10.19 3.18 8.07
C LEU A 46 11.26 2.42 8.88
N GLU A 47 11.22 2.50 10.21
CA GLU A 47 12.12 1.75 11.10
C GLU A 47 12.03 0.22 10.91
N SER A 48 10.94 -0.28 10.32
CA SER A 48 10.78 -1.68 9.92
C SER A 48 10.07 -1.74 8.56
N PRO A 49 10.82 -1.78 7.44
CA PRO A 49 10.25 -1.57 6.11
C PRO A 49 9.17 -2.63 5.81
N PRO A 50 7.96 -2.20 5.41
CA PRO A 50 6.91 -3.13 5.03
C PRO A 50 7.25 -3.81 3.71
N SER A 51 6.63 -4.97 3.48
CA SER A 51 6.81 -5.72 2.22
C SER A 51 5.94 -5.15 1.09
N LEU A 52 4.84 -4.47 1.43
CA LEU A 52 3.92 -3.85 0.49
C LEU A 52 3.35 -2.56 1.09
N ILE A 53 3.29 -1.50 0.28
CA ILE A 53 2.59 -0.26 0.60
C ILE A 53 1.44 -0.11 -0.38
N ILE A 54 0.23 0.06 0.14
CA ILE A 54 -0.97 0.32 -0.64
C ILE A 54 -1.30 1.81 -0.50
N VAL A 55 -1.53 2.50 -1.60
CA VAL A 55 -1.85 3.93 -1.62
C VAL A 55 -3.13 4.16 -2.43
N ASP A 56 -4.13 4.75 -1.80
CA ASP A 56 -5.28 5.26 -2.53
C ASP A 56 -4.87 6.53 -3.30
N LEU A 57 -5.04 6.55 -4.62
CA LEU A 57 -4.78 7.74 -5.41
C LEU A 57 -5.87 8.80 -5.29
N ASN A 58 -6.97 8.47 -4.61
CA ASN A 58 -8.10 9.36 -4.36
C ASN A 58 -8.14 9.88 -2.92
N LEU A 59 -7.01 9.84 -2.20
CA LEU A 59 -6.91 10.38 -0.85
C LEU A 59 -7.35 11.84 -0.83
N SER A 60 -8.31 12.14 0.06
CA SER A 60 -8.83 13.51 0.24
C SER A 60 -7.98 14.30 1.22
N GLY A 61 -7.39 13.65 2.23
CA GLY A 61 -6.55 14.28 3.25
C GLY A 61 -5.10 14.54 2.84
N MET A 62 -4.57 13.88 1.81
CA MET A 62 -3.17 14.02 1.39
C MET A 62 -2.98 13.76 -0.10
N LYS A 63 -1.96 14.37 -0.72
CA LYS A 63 -1.61 14.11 -2.11
C LYS A 63 -0.82 12.79 -2.25
N PRO A 64 -1.35 11.78 -2.96
CA PRO A 64 -0.72 10.46 -3.06
C PRO A 64 0.49 10.42 -3.99
N LEU A 65 0.52 11.26 -5.03
CA LEU A 65 1.66 11.36 -5.96
C LEU A 65 2.98 11.79 -5.28
N PRO A 66 3.04 12.91 -4.53
CA PRO A 66 4.25 13.29 -3.82
C PRO A 66 4.60 12.31 -2.70
N LEU A 67 3.60 11.66 -2.07
CA LEU A 67 3.85 10.58 -1.12
C LEU A 67 4.63 9.44 -1.79
N ILE A 68 4.15 8.91 -2.91
CA ILE A 68 4.82 7.82 -3.64
C ILE A 68 6.24 8.22 -4.06
N SER A 69 6.41 9.44 -4.59
CA SER A 69 7.72 9.96 -4.99
C SER A 69 8.69 10.04 -3.82
N LYS A 70 8.20 10.52 -2.66
CA LYS A 70 8.96 10.59 -1.42
C LYS A 70 9.32 9.20 -0.91
N LEU A 71 8.36 8.26 -0.90
CA LEU A 71 8.55 6.85 -0.53
C LEU A 71 9.63 6.20 -1.39
N LYS A 72 9.55 6.35 -2.72
CA LYS A 72 10.54 5.77 -3.66
C LYS A 72 11.92 6.41 -3.53
N GLY A 73 11.97 7.67 -3.10
CA GLY A 73 13.21 8.39 -2.80
C GLY A 73 13.96 7.85 -1.59
N GLN A 74 13.32 7.06 -0.72
CA GLN A 74 13.96 6.53 0.49
C GLN A 74 14.65 5.18 0.24
N PRO A 75 15.92 5.03 0.64
CA PRO A 75 16.71 3.82 0.34
C PRO A 75 16.18 2.57 1.05
N GLU A 76 15.63 2.74 2.23
CA GLU A 76 14.96 1.73 3.07
C GLU A 76 13.70 1.13 2.44
N LEU A 77 13.00 1.89 1.58
CA LEU A 77 11.82 1.43 0.86
C LEU A 77 12.13 0.97 -0.57
N LYS A 78 13.40 0.91 -0.98
CA LYS A 78 13.77 0.42 -2.32
C LYS A 78 13.31 -1.00 -2.58
N GLN A 79 13.24 -1.84 -1.54
CA GLN A 79 12.78 -3.23 -1.64
C GLN A 79 11.27 -3.38 -1.41
N THR A 80 10.60 -2.32 -1.01
CA THR A 80 9.15 -2.33 -0.75
C THR A 80 8.38 -2.12 -2.05
N SER A 81 7.39 -2.98 -2.31
CA SER A 81 6.49 -2.78 -3.44
C SER A 81 5.45 -1.72 -3.13
N ILE A 82 5.26 -0.75 -4.02
CA ILE A 82 4.21 0.27 -3.88
C ILE A 82 3.07 -0.01 -4.85
N LEU A 83 1.86 -0.18 -4.32
CA LEU A 83 0.64 -0.44 -5.06
C LEU A 83 -0.35 0.70 -4.90
N GLY A 84 -0.60 1.43 -5.98
CA GLY A 84 -1.61 2.47 -6.06
C GLY A 84 -2.95 1.90 -6.51
N PHE A 85 -4.07 2.41 -6.01
CA PHE A 85 -5.38 2.15 -6.62
C PHE A 85 -6.18 3.43 -6.86
N VAL A 86 -7.08 3.43 -7.84
CA VAL A 86 -7.80 4.64 -8.30
C VAL A 86 -9.30 4.37 -8.41
N SER A 87 -10.15 5.29 -7.94
CA SER A 87 -11.62 5.15 -7.99
C SER A 87 -12.20 5.27 -9.40
N HIS A 88 -11.71 6.22 -10.20
CA HIS A 88 -12.09 6.39 -11.60
C HIS A 88 -10.84 6.19 -12.44
N VAL A 89 -10.88 5.32 -13.46
CA VAL A 89 -9.73 4.98 -14.32
C VAL A 89 -9.32 6.21 -15.12
N GLN A 90 -8.62 7.13 -14.46
CA GLN A 90 -7.99 8.28 -15.06
C GLN A 90 -6.61 7.79 -15.50
N GLY A 91 -6.47 7.50 -16.80
CA GLY A 91 -5.19 7.08 -17.38
C GLY A 91 -4.05 8.04 -17.04
N GLU A 92 -4.35 9.33 -16.89
CA GLU A 92 -3.40 10.32 -16.37
C GLU A 92 -2.94 10.06 -14.93
N LEU A 93 -3.85 9.78 -13.98
CA LEU A 93 -3.46 9.45 -12.60
C LEU A 93 -2.62 8.19 -12.56
N LYS A 94 -2.98 7.18 -13.36
CA LYS A 94 -2.20 5.94 -13.49
C LYS A 94 -0.77 6.23 -13.98
N GLN A 95 -0.63 7.08 -14.99
CA GLN A 95 0.68 7.48 -15.51
C GLN A 95 1.46 8.31 -14.49
N LYS A 96 0.81 9.26 -13.82
CA LYS A 96 1.43 10.10 -12.78
C LYS A 96 1.94 9.26 -11.62
N ALA A 97 1.17 8.26 -11.16
CA ALA A 97 1.58 7.38 -10.09
C ALA A 97 2.75 6.47 -10.50
N GLN A 98 2.72 5.88 -11.69
CA GLN A 98 3.87 5.11 -12.21
C GLN A 98 5.12 5.99 -12.33
N LYS A 99 4.99 7.22 -12.84
CA LYS A 99 6.09 8.20 -12.91
C LYS A 99 6.61 8.60 -11.53
N ALA A 100 5.74 8.65 -10.52
CA ALA A 100 6.14 8.89 -9.14
C ALA A 100 6.90 7.70 -8.51
N GLY A 101 6.92 6.53 -9.16
CA GLY A 101 7.62 5.33 -8.65
C GLY A 101 6.69 4.26 -8.08
N CYS A 102 5.40 4.31 -8.40
CA CYS A 102 4.45 3.26 -8.06
C CYS A 102 4.69 2.02 -8.93
N ASP A 103 4.97 0.88 -8.32
CA ASP A 103 5.26 -0.37 -9.04
C ASP A 103 4.02 -0.93 -9.74
N MET A 104 2.83 -0.76 -9.14
CA MET A 104 1.57 -1.22 -9.73
C MET A 104 0.43 -0.26 -9.44
N VAL A 105 -0.40 0.02 -10.46
CA VAL A 105 -1.60 0.85 -10.29
C VAL A 105 -2.83 0.12 -10.80
N LEU A 106 -3.81 -0.09 -9.91
CA LEU A 106 -5.05 -0.83 -10.18
C LEU A 106 -6.30 0.07 -10.11
N ALA A 107 -7.37 -0.31 -10.79
CA ALA A 107 -8.69 0.28 -10.57
C ALA A 107 -9.26 -0.21 -9.23
N ARG A 108 -10.11 0.59 -8.58
CA ARG A 108 -10.80 0.27 -7.31
C ARG A 108 -11.45 -1.12 -7.33
N SER A 109 -12.15 -1.46 -8.42
CA SER A 109 -12.77 -2.78 -8.61
C SER A 109 -11.72 -3.89 -8.72
N SER A 110 -10.68 -3.70 -9.54
CA SER A 110 -9.59 -4.68 -9.69
C SER A 110 -8.83 -4.87 -8.39
N PHE A 111 -8.51 -3.79 -7.66
CA PHE A 111 -7.86 -3.87 -6.36
C PHE A 111 -8.70 -4.68 -5.39
N SER A 112 -9.99 -4.38 -5.25
CA SER A 112 -10.88 -5.13 -4.38
C SER A 112 -10.99 -6.62 -4.75
N GLN A 113 -10.93 -6.98 -6.04
CA GLN A 113 -10.99 -8.38 -6.46
C GLN A 113 -9.66 -9.11 -6.26
N ASN A 114 -8.54 -8.43 -6.49
CA ASN A 114 -7.21 -8.99 -6.34
C ASN A 114 -6.68 -8.91 -4.91
N LEU A 115 -7.31 -8.13 -4.02
CA LEU A 115 -6.93 -7.93 -2.63
C LEU A 115 -6.55 -9.22 -1.90
N PRO A 116 -7.40 -10.27 -1.86
CA PRO A 116 -7.03 -11.52 -1.18
C PRO A 116 -5.80 -12.20 -1.80
N GLN A 117 -5.65 -12.17 -3.13
CA GLN A 117 -4.48 -12.73 -3.80
C GLN A 117 -3.21 -11.92 -3.51
N ILE A 118 -3.29 -10.59 -3.54
CA ILE A 118 -2.16 -9.69 -3.26
C ILE A 118 -1.68 -9.92 -1.83
N LEU A 119 -2.60 -9.87 -0.85
CA LEU A 119 -2.27 -10.10 0.56
C LEU A 119 -1.66 -11.49 0.77
N LYS A 120 -2.22 -12.54 0.15
CA LYS A 120 -1.71 -13.91 0.23
C LYS A 120 -0.34 -14.10 -0.44
N ARG A 121 -0.08 -13.41 -1.54
CA ARG A 121 1.24 -13.43 -2.21
C ARG A 121 2.32 -12.82 -1.32
N HIS A 122 1.97 -11.77 -0.60
CA HIS A 122 2.88 -11.11 0.32
C HIS A 122 2.92 -11.79 1.70
N SER A 123 1.95 -12.63 2.08
CA SER A 123 1.87 -13.30 3.39
C SER A 123 2.89 -14.43 3.62
N GLY A 124 3.79 -14.69 2.66
CA GLY A 124 4.87 -15.66 2.84
C GLY A 124 4.43 -17.13 2.78
N ASN A 125 3.32 -17.45 2.11
CA ASN A 125 2.94 -18.86 1.91
C ASN A 125 3.73 -19.48 0.75
N HIS A 126 4.93 -19.97 1.04
CA HIS A 126 5.50 -21.12 0.33
C HIS A 126 5.34 -22.35 1.21
#